data_AF-A0A430HU76-F1
#
_entry.id   AF-A0A430HU76-F1
#
_cell.length_a   1.000
_cell.length_b   1.000
_cell.length_c   1.000
_cell.angle_alpha   90.00
_cell.angle_beta   90.00
_cell.angle_gamma   90.00
#
_symmetry.space_group_name_H-M   'P 1'
#
loop_
_entity.id
_entity.type
_entity.pdbx_description
1 polymer ?
#
loop_
_entity_poly.entity_id
_entity_poly.type
_entity_poly.pdbx_seq_one_letter_code
_entity_poly.pdbx_strand_id
1 'polypeptide(L)' 'MSHDNNPITRALRRLETHFDDADQRMRDFMAAEAAGDKPDPDSFLHMLEQRSVTRRAMEAQHKLHEKPLKTVLTEAK' A
#
# COMPACT_ATOMS: atom_id res chain seq x y z
N MET A 1 -5.63 -29.17 -0.94
CA MET A 1 -5.26 -27.98 -1.74
C MET A 1 -6.35 -26.94 -1.55
N SER A 2 -6.31 -26.22 -0.42
CA SER A 2 -7.27 -25.16 -0.12
C SER A 2 -7.04 -24.03 -1.11
N HIS A 3 -8.04 -23.73 -1.92
CA HIS A 3 -7.97 -22.62 -2.86
C HIS A 3 -7.98 -21.32 -2.04
N ASP A 4 -6.82 -20.69 -1.87
CA ASP A 4 -6.64 -19.35 -1.32
C ASP A 4 -7.23 -18.27 -2.26
N ASN A 5 -8.51 -18.40 -2.59
CA ASN A 5 -9.31 -17.41 -3.30
C ASN A 5 -9.94 -16.45 -2.28
N ASN A 6 -9.17 -15.99 -1.30
CA ASN A 6 -9.65 -14.90 -0.46
C ASN A 6 -9.46 -13.60 -1.27
N PRO A 7 -10.55 -12.94 -1.73
CA PRO A 7 -10.46 -11.72 -2.52
C PRO A 7 -9.67 -10.62 -1.79
N ILE A 8 -9.58 -10.71 -0.47
CA ILE A 8 -8.91 -9.73 0.36
C ILE A 8 -7.40 -9.96 0.42
N THR A 9 -6.93 -11.20 0.54
CA THR A 9 -5.48 -11.49 0.45
C THR A 9 -4.95 -11.11 -0.94
N ARG A 10 -5.78 -11.28 -1.98
CA ARG A 10 -5.48 -10.80 -3.34
C ARG A 10 -5.44 -9.27 -3.42
N ALA A 11 -6.36 -8.57 -2.74
CA ALA A 11 -6.36 -7.11 -2.69
C ALA A 11 -5.14 -6.55 -1.93
N LEU A 12 -4.79 -7.15 -0.78
CA LEU A 12 -3.61 -6.79 0.00
C LEU A 12 -2.33 -7.03 -0.80
N ARG A 13 -2.19 -8.18 -1.47
CA ARG A 13 -1.02 -8.48 -2.32
C ARG A 13 -0.87 -7.48 -3.47
N ARG A 14 -1.98 -7.04 -4.08
CA ARG A 14 -1.94 -5.99 -5.12
C ARG A 14 -1.48 -4.64 -4.55
N LEU A 15 -1.99 -4.26 -3.38
CA LEU A 15 -1.58 -3.02 -2.71
C LEU A 15 -0.11 -3.07 -2.30
N GLU A 16 0.38 -4.23 -1.85
CA GLU A 16 1.79 -4.47 -1.53
C GLU A 16 2.68 -4.30 -2.77
N THR A 17 2.33 -4.93 -3.90
CA THR A 17 3.06 -4.73 -5.16
C THR A 17 3.08 -3.26 -5.59
N HIS A 18 1.94 -2.55 -5.48
CA HIS A 18 1.91 -1.12 -5.79
C HIS A 18 2.76 -0.27 -4.84
N PHE A 19 2.85 -0.66 -3.57
CA PHE A 19 3.68 0.01 -2.59
C PHE A 19 5.17 -0.19 -2.88
N ASP A 20 5.57 -1.43 -3.20
CA ASP A 20 6.94 -1.77 -3.58
C ASP A 20 7.37 -1.05 -4.87
N ASP A 21 6.49 -1.00 -5.87
CA ASP A 21 6.73 -0.25 -7.10
C ASP A 21 6.93 1.25 -6.84
N ALA A 22 6.13 1.84 -5.94
CA ALA A 22 6.27 3.24 -5.56
C ALA A 22 7.59 3.51 -4.80
N ASP A 23 7.97 2.63 -3.88
CA ASP A 23 9.24 2.71 -3.15
C ASP A 23 10.44 2.55 -4.10
N GLN A 24 10.36 1.68 -5.10
CA GLN A 24 11.41 1.52 -6.11
C GLN A 24 11.58 2.80 -6.94
N ARG A 25 10.48 3.38 -7.43
CA ARG A 25 10.54 4.64 -8.21
C ARG A 25 11.10 5.81 -7.40
N MET A 26 10.79 5.88 -6.11
CA MET A 26 11.39 6.87 -5.21
C MET A 26 12.90 6.68 -5.07
N ARG A 27 13.39 5.44 -4.96
CA ARG A 27 14.82 5.15 -4.92
C ARG A 27 15.51 5.52 -6.23
N ASP A 28 14.88 5.21 -7.35
CA ASP A 28 15.38 5.54 -8.68
C ASP A 28 15.47 7.06 -8.87
N PHE A 29 14.48 7.82 -8.39
CA PHE A 29 14.50 9.28 -8.38
C PHE A 29 15.69 9.83 -7.58
N MET A 30 15.90 9.33 -6.35
CA MET A 30 17.03 9.76 -5.51
C MET A 30 18.38 9.37 -6.12
N ALA A 31 18.46 8.21 -6.78
CA ALA A 31 19.66 7.76 -7.47
C ALA A 31 19.98 8.65 -8.68
N ALA A 32 18.96 9.06 -9.45
CA ALA A 32 19.11 9.99 -10.57
C ALA A 32 19.57 11.38 -10.09
N GLU A 33 18.95 11.91 -9.02
CA GLU A 33 19.36 13.18 -8.40
C GLU A 33 20.82 13.13 -7.91
N ALA A 34 21.22 12.02 -7.27
CA ALA A 34 22.60 11.81 -6.83
C ALA A 34 23.60 11.65 -8.00
N ALA A 35 23.14 11.12 -9.14
CA ALA A 35 23.93 11.03 -10.37
C ALA A 35 24.10 12.39 -11.09
N GLY A 36 23.41 13.44 -10.61
CA GLY A 36 23.45 14.79 -11.18
C GLY A 36 22.36 15.07 -12.21
N ASP A 37 21.45 14.12 -12.44
CA ASP A 37 20.22 14.41 -13.19
C ASP A 37 19.32 15.34 -12.36
N LYS A 38 18.50 16.13 -13.05
CA LYS A 38 17.46 16.96 -12.43
C LYS A 38 16.09 16.36 -12.71
N PRO A 39 15.72 15.27 -12.02
CA PRO A 39 14.40 14.70 -12.19
C PRO A 39 13.33 15.69 -11.70
N ASP A 40 12.16 15.64 -12.32
CA ASP A 40 11.09 16.61 -12.13
C ASP A 40 10.52 16.58 -10.69
N PRO A 41 10.51 17.71 -9.95
CA PRO A 41 9.97 17.77 -8.60
C PRO A 41 8.49 17.40 -8.49
N ASP A 42 7.68 17.70 -9.51
CA ASP A 42 6.26 17.37 -9.51
C ASP A 42 6.05 15.85 -9.58
N SER A 43 6.92 15.16 -10.32
CA SER A 43 6.97 13.70 -10.36
C SER A 43 7.25 13.08 -8.98
N PHE A 44 8.08 13.72 -8.14
CA PHE A 44 8.31 13.29 -6.77
C PHE A 44 7.08 13.45 -5.87
N LEU A 45 6.37 14.58 -5.99
CA LEU A 45 5.12 14.81 -5.26
C LEU A 45 4.06 13.76 -5.62
N HIS A 46 3.94 13.43 -6.90
CA HIS A 46 3.02 12.38 -7.36
C HIS A 46 3.41 10.99 -6.84
N MET A 47 4.71 10.65 -6.80
CA MET A 47 5.19 9.41 -6.18
C MET A 47 4.87 9.33 -4.69
N LEU A 48 5.05 10.42 -3.95
CA LEU A 48 4.67 10.51 -2.54
C LEU A 48 3.17 10.34 -2.32
N GLU A 49 2.34 10.95 -3.17
CA GLU A 49 0.89 10.82 -3.10
C GLU A 49 0.44 9.37 -3.33
N GLN A 50 0.97 8.72 -4.37
CA GLN A 50 0.68 7.31 -4.66
C GLN A 50 1.02 6.40 -3.48
N ARG A 51 2.19 6.60 -2.85
CA ARG A 51 2.61 5.87 -1.66
C ARG A 51 1.67 6.09 -0.48
N SER A 52 1.28 7.34 -0.23
CA SER A 52 0.37 7.73 0.85
C SER A 52 -1.01 7.10 0.70
N VAL A 53 -1.60 7.16 -0.50
CA VAL A 53 -2.92 6.57 -0.79
C VAL A 53 -2.87 5.05 -0.66
N THR A 54 -1.82 4.40 -1.17
CA THR A 54 -1.65 2.95 -1.09
C THR A 54 -1.54 2.48 0.35
N ARG A 55 -0.76 3.17 1.19
CA ARG A 55 -0.65 2.89 2.62
C ARG A 55 -2.00 3.07 3.33
N ARG A 56 -2.73 4.15 3.06
CA ARG A 56 -4.07 4.38 3.64
C ARG A 56 -5.05 3.28 3.23
N ALA A 57 -4.99 2.81 2.00
CA ALA A 57 -5.80 1.69 1.53
C ALA A 57 -5.45 0.38 2.27
N MET A 58 -4.16 0.08 2.49
CA MET A 58 -3.74 -1.06 3.29
C MET A 58 -4.21 -0.96 4.75
N GLU A 59 -4.06 0.21 5.38
CA GLU A 59 -4.53 0.46 6.75
C GLU A 59 -6.06 0.34 6.87
N ALA A 60 -6.81 0.80 5.85
CA ALA A 60 -8.25 0.65 5.80
C ALA A 60 -8.68 -0.81 5.68
N GLN A 61 -8.03 -1.60 4.80
CA GLN A 61 -8.25 -3.04 4.69
C GLN A 61 -7.93 -3.74 6.02
N HIS A 62 -6.83 -3.40 6.68
CA HIS A 62 -6.48 -3.94 7.99
C HIS A 62 -7.55 -3.63 9.06
N LYS A 63 -8.01 -2.38 9.16
CA LYS A 63 -9.08 -1.98 10.10
C LYS A 63 -10.43 -2.65 9.81
N LEU A 64 -10.75 -2.88 8.54
CA LEU A 64 -11.93 -3.65 8.13
C LEU A 64 -11.87 -5.11 8.62
N HIS A 65 -10.69 -5.68 8.83
CA HIS A 65 -10.51 -7.00 9.44
C HIS A 65 -10.51 -7.00 10.97
N GLU A 66 -10.06 -5.92 11.62
CA GLU A 66 -10.16 -5.82 13.08
C GLU A 66 -11.60 -5.62 13.56
N LYS A 67 -12.43 -4.88 12.80
CA LYS A 67 -13.83 -4.62 13.14
C LYS A 67 -14.70 -5.87 13.32
N PRO A 68 -14.67 -6.91 12.45
CA PRO A 68 -15.49 -8.11 12.63
C PRO A 68 -15.13 -8.91 13.88
N LEU A 69 -13.91 -8.79 14.43
CA LEU A 69 -13.59 -9.41 15.71
C LEU A 69 -14.29 -8.70 16.89
N LYS A 70 -14.43 -7.37 16.83
CA LYS A 70 -15.04 -6.61 17.92
C LYS A 70 -16.56 -6.71 17.95
N THR A 71 -17.23 -6.74 16.79
CA THR A 71 -18.71 -6.84 16.72
C THR A 71 -19.22 -8.24 17.08
N VAL A 72 -18.54 -9.31 16.66
CA VAL A 72 -18.94 -10.69 17.01
C VAL A 72 -18.76 -10.97 18.51
N LEU A 73 -17.73 -10.39 19.16
CA LEU A 73 -17.51 -10.54 20.60
C LEU A 73 -18.46 -9.72 21.48
N THR A 74 -19.14 -8.70 20.92
CA THR A 74 -20.12 -7.89 21.67
C THR A 74 -21.55 -8.42 21.56
N GLU A 75 -21.88 -9.20 20.53
CA GLU A 75 -23.18 -9.87 20.40
C GLU A 75 -23.24 -11.22 21.13
N ALA A 76 -22.11 -11.78 21.55
CA ALA A 76 -22.02 -13.05 22.27
C ALA A 76 -22.10 -12.91 23.81
N LYS A 77 -22.64 -11.79 24.33
CA LYS A 77 -22.69 -11.51 25.77
C LYS A 77 -24.09 -11.21 26.27
#